data_AF-A0A3D0T9S6-F1
#
_entry.id   AF-A0A3D0T9S6-F1
#
_cell.length_a   1.000
_cell.length_b   1.000
_cell.length_c   1.000
_cell.angle_alpha   90.00
_cell.angle_beta   90.00
_cell.angle_gamma   90.00
#
_symmetry.space_group_name_H-M   'P 1'
#
loop_
_entity.id
_entity.type
_entity.pdbx_description
1 polymer ?
#
loop_
_entity_poly.entity_id
_entity_poly.type
_entity_poly.pdbx_seq_one_letter_code
_entity_poly.pdbx_strand_id
1 'polypeptide(L)'
;MNKLQQVADILKQKGSTDEQIARFLAELTKANFAKFYTAAMTMFTDEDMATIEACTSEEHANEKIKELYQLRTGKNPQEEMQKFLDDFAIGFIAEYEKERAAA
;
A
#
# COMPACT_ATOMS: atom_id res chain seq x y z
N MET A 1 2.95 4.95 18.01
CA MET A 1 2.22 5.91 17.15
C MET A 1 2.39 5.46 15.71
N ASN A 2 1.31 5.27 14.96
CA ASN A 2 1.38 4.83 13.55
C ASN A 2 2.00 5.95 12.70
N LYS A 3 2.98 5.66 11.83
CA LYS A 3 3.63 6.67 10.98
C LYS A 3 2.66 7.35 10.02
N LEU A 4 1.65 6.63 9.52
CA LEU A 4 0.57 7.24 8.73
C LEU A 4 -0.30 8.19 9.55
N GLN A 5 -0.44 7.97 10.87
CA GLN A 5 -1.11 8.93 11.74
C GLN A 5 -0.29 10.24 11.83
N GLN A 6 1.04 10.13 11.92
CA GLN A 6 1.91 11.31 11.89
C GLN A 6 1.80 12.09 10.58
N VAL A 7 1.69 11.40 9.44
CA VAL A 7 1.42 12.03 8.14
C VAL A 7 0.08 12.79 8.17
N ALA A 8 -0.99 12.16 8.67
CA ALA A 8 -2.29 12.81 8.80
C ALA A 8 -2.22 14.07 9.69
N ASP A 9 -1.52 13.98 10.82
CA ASP A 9 -1.35 15.11 11.74
C ASP A 9 -0.57 16.27 11.07
N ILE A 10 0.47 15.97 10.29
CA ILE A 10 1.24 16.97 9.53
C ILE A 10 0.36 17.63 8.45
N LEU A 11 -0.42 16.84 7.70
CA LEU A 11 -1.34 17.38 6.69
C LEU A 11 -2.37 18.32 7.32
N LYS A 12 -2.88 17.97 8.51
CA LYS A 12 -3.78 18.82 9.28
C LYS A 12 -3.10 20.12 9.71
N GLN A 13 -1.85 20.07 10.18
CA GLN A 13 -1.05 21.27 10.50
C GLN A 13 -0.81 22.16 9.28
N LYS A 14 -0.67 21.56 8.08
CA LYS A 14 -0.58 22.28 6.80
C LYS A 14 -1.93 22.83 6.30
N GLY A 15 -3.03 22.62 7.04
CA GLY A 15 -4.35 23.17 6.74
C GLY A 15 -5.26 22.25 5.93
N SER A 16 -4.91 20.99 5.72
CA SER A 16 -5.83 20.02 5.09
C SER A 16 -7.00 19.69 6.01
N THR A 17 -8.19 19.50 5.41
CA THR A 17 -9.39 19.06 6.13
C THR A 17 -9.36 17.56 6.38
N ASP A 18 -10.16 17.09 7.35
CA ASP A 18 -10.27 15.66 7.65
C ASP A 18 -10.75 14.85 6.43
N GLU A 19 -11.64 15.42 5.59
CA GLU A 19 -12.08 14.80 4.34
C GLU A 19 -10.95 14.66 3.31
N GLN A 20 -10.12 15.70 3.16
CA GLN A 20 -8.97 15.68 2.25
C GLN A 20 -7.95 14.63 2.71
N ILE A 21 -7.69 14.56 4.01
CA ILE A 21 -6.78 13.56 4.60
C ILE A 21 -7.33 12.15 4.39
N ALA A 22 -8.61 11.92 4.67
CA ALA A 22 -9.25 10.62 4.47
C ALA A 22 -9.19 10.16 3.00
N ARG A 23 -9.49 11.08 2.06
CA ARG A 23 -9.38 10.80 0.62
C ARG A 23 -7.95 10.47 0.21
N PHE A 24 -6.99 11.25 0.68
CA PHE A 24 -5.58 11.01 0.40
C PHE A 24 -5.12 9.64 0.90
N LEU A 25 -5.45 9.27 2.13
CA LEU A 25 -5.09 7.97 2.70
C LEU A 25 -5.76 6.81 1.95
N ALA A 26 -7.00 6.98 1.49
CA ALA A 26 -7.69 6.00 0.66
C ALA A 26 -7.02 5.84 -0.71
N GLU A 27 -6.65 6.94 -1.37
CA GLU A 27 -5.94 6.92 -2.65
C GLU A 27 -4.55 6.30 -2.53
N LEU A 28 -3.81 6.61 -1.46
CA LEU A 28 -2.51 6.00 -1.15
C LEU A 28 -2.63 4.48 -0.97
N THR A 29 -3.65 4.04 -0.22
CA THR A 29 -3.92 2.62 0.03
C THR A 29 -4.29 1.90 -1.28
N LYS A 30 -5.12 2.52 -2.12
CA LYS A 30 -5.47 1.99 -3.45
C LYS A 30 -4.24 1.88 -4.36
N ALA A 31 -3.38 2.89 -4.36
CA ALA A 31 -2.14 2.87 -5.13
C ALA A 31 -1.19 1.76 -4.66
N ASN A 32 -1.11 1.54 -3.34
CA ASN A 32 -0.35 0.43 -2.77
C ASN A 32 -0.86 -0.93 -3.24
N PHE A 33 -2.18 -1.15 -3.17
CA PHE A 33 -2.79 -2.38 -3.67
C PHE A 33 -2.50 -2.60 -5.15
N ALA A 34 -2.71 -1.58 -5.99
CA ALA A 34 -2.42 -1.68 -7.42
C ALA A 34 -0.95 -2.05 -7.68
N LYS A 35 -0.01 -1.38 -6.99
CA LYS A 35 1.41 -1.68 -7.07
C LYS A 35 1.72 -3.12 -6.67
N PHE A 36 1.17 -3.58 -5.54
CA PHE A 36 1.35 -4.95 -5.07
C PHE A 36 0.85 -5.95 -6.10
N TYR A 37 -0.37 -5.78 -6.62
CA TYR A 37 -0.95 -6.70 -7.61
C TYR A 37 -0.17 -6.71 -8.92
N THR A 38 0.25 -5.55 -9.43
CA THR A 38 1.10 -5.50 -10.63
C THR A 38 2.42 -6.25 -10.42
N ALA A 39 3.06 -6.07 -9.26
CA ALA A 39 4.29 -6.80 -8.93
C ALA A 39 4.04 -8.32 -8.79
N ALA A 40 2.95 -8.71 -8.14
CA ALA A 40 2.57 -10.11 -7.95
C ALA A 40 2.35 -10.83 -9.30
N MET A 41 1.66 -10.18 -10.24
CA MET A 41 1.42 -10.75 -11.57
C MET A 41 2.72 -11.09 -12.32
N THR A 42 3.81 -10.36 -12.10
CA THR A 42 5.11 -10.69 -12.72
C THR A 42 5.78 -11.93 -12.15
N MET A 43 5.28 -12.47 -11.04
CA MET A 43 5.81 -13.65 -10.37
C MET A 43 4.98 -14.91 -10.65
N PHE A 44 3.84 -14.76 -11.33
CA PHE A 44 2.85 -15.82 -11.54
C PHE A 44 3.08 -16.55 -12.85
N THR A 45 2.83 -17.86 -12.82
CA THR A 45 2.78 -18.70 -14.01
C THR A 45 1.41 -18.64 -14.67
N ASP A 46 1.28 -19.19 -15.88
CA ASP A 46 -0.03 -19.32 -16.55
C ASP A 46 -1.03 -20.15 -15.72
N GLU A 47 -0.56 -21.15 -14.97
CA GLU A 47 -1.39 -21.97 -14.07
C GLU A 47 -1.89 -21.16 -12.86
N ASP A 48 -1.03 -20.32 -12.29
CA ASP A 48 -1.40 -19.39 -11.22
C ASP A 48 -2.49 -18.43 -11.70
N MET A 49 -2.32 -17.88 -12.91
CA MET A 49 -3.28 -16.97 -13.54
C MET A 49 -4.62 -17.66 -13.78
N ALA A 50 -4.62 -18.88 -14.33
CA ALA A 50 -5.84 -19.66 -14.53
C ALA A 50 -6.57 -19.95 -13.20
N THR A 51 -5.82 -20.18 -12.12
CA THR A 51 -6.38 -20.40 -10.78
C THR A 51 -7.05 -19.12 -10.23
N ILE A 52 -6.46 -17.96 -10.48
CA ILE A 52 -7.03 -16.66 -10.09
C ILE A 52 -8.30 -16.37 -10.91
N GLU A 53 -8.27 -16.61 -12.22
CA GLU A 53 -9.41 -16.39 -13.12
C GLU A 53 -10.60 -17.31 -12.82
N ALA A 54 -10.33 -18.50 -12.28
CA ALA A 54 -11.37 -19.43 -11.84
C ALA A 54 -12.09 -18.98 -10.54
N CYS A 55 -11.60 -17.95 -9.85
CA CYS A 55 -12.24 -17.46 -8.63
C CYS A 55 -13.59 -16.78 -8.93
N THR A 56 -14.62 -17.10 -8.15
CA THR A 56 -16.00 -16.65 -8.39
C THR A 56 -16.33 -15.26 -7.84
N SER A 57 -15.39 -14.64 -7.12
CA SER A 57 -15.55 -13.30 -6.55
C SER A 57 -14.20 -12.58 -6.52
N GLU A 58 -14.25 -11.25 -6.54
CA GLU A 58 -13.06 -10.41 -6.41
C GLU A 58 -12.34 -10.64 -5.06
N GLU A 59 -13.10 -10.87 -3.99
CA GLU A 59 -12.56 -11.18 -2.67
C GLU A 59 -11.74 -12.48 -2.69
N HIS A 60 -12.30 -13.57 -3.23
CA HIS A 60 -11.58 -14.84 -3.36
C HIS A 60 -10.38 -14.72 -4.29
N ALA A 61 -10.48 -13.97 -5.39
CA ALA A 61 -9.36 -13.72 -6.29
C ALA A 61 -8.22 -12.98 -5.56
N ASN A 62 -8.56 -11.95 -4.76
CA ASN A 62 -7.60 -11.19 -3.99
C ASN A 62 -6.90 -12.04 -2.92
N GLU A 63 -7.63 -12.91 -2.23
CA GLU A 63 -7.05 -13.89 -1.29
C GLU A 63 -6.13 -14.87 -2.02
N LYS A 64 -6.57 -15.40 -3.17
CA LYS A 64 -5.77 -16.32 -3.98
C LYS A 64 -4.47 -15.69 -4.45
N ILE A 65 -4.50 -14.43 -4.90
CA ILE A 65 -3.30 -13.70 -5.29
C ILE A 65 -2.32 -13.57 -4.13
N LYS A 66 -2.79 -13.27 -2.91
CA LYS A 66 -1.91 -13.18 -1.73
C LYS A 66 -1.27 -14.53 -1.40
N GLU A 67 -2.03 -15.62 -1.43
CA GLU A 67 -1.53 -16.97 -1.21
C GLU A 67 -0.46 -17.36 -2.24
N LEU A 68 -0.75 -17.15 -3.52
CA LEU A 68 0.18 -17.46 -4.62
C LEU A 68 1.43 -16.59 -4.55
N TYR A 69 1.31 -15.30 -4.21
CA TYR A 69 2.45 -14.42 -4.01
C TYR A 69 3.39 -14.95 -2.93
N GLN A 70 2.84 -15.35 -1.78
CA GLN A 70 3.62 -15.92 -0.70
C GLN A 70 4.27 -17.24 -1.11
N LEU A 71 3.55 -18.10 -1.82
CA LEU A 71 4.07 -19.37 -2.32
C LEU A 71 5.24 -19.18 -3.29
N ARG A 72 5.14 -18.23 -4.22
CA ARG A 72 6.15 -18.00 -5.27
C ARG A 72 7.36 -17.23 -4.78
N THR A 73 7.18 -16.30 -3.84
CA THR A 73 8.26 -15.39 -3.40
C THR A 73 8.82 -15.72 -2.02
N GLY A 74 8.09 -16.49 -1.20
CA GLY A 74 8.42 -16.73 0.21
C GLY A 74 8.13 -15.53 1.13
N LYS A 75 7.57 -14.43 0.60
CA LYS A 75 7.34 -13.19 1.34
C LYS A 75 5.91 -13.08 1.83
N ASN A 76 5.72 -12.47 3.00
CA ASN A 76 4.39 -12.18 3.51
C ASN A 76 3.77 -10.99 2.75
N PRO A 77 2.60 -11.15 2.12
CA PRO A 77 1.99 -10.09 1.30
C PRO A 77 1.51 -8.91 2.13
N GLN A 78 1.00 -9.12 3.35
CA GLN A 78 0.64 -8.02 4.26
C GLN A 78 1.87 -7.21 4.67
N GLU A 79 3.00 -7.86 4.97
CA GLU A 79 4.23 -7.16 5.33
C GLU A 79 4.77 -6.33 4.17
N GLU A 80 4.75 -6.85 2.93
CA GLU A 80 5.19 -6.10 1.75
C GLU A 80 4.29 -4.88 1.46
N MET A 81 2.96 -5.05 1.58
CA MET A 81 2.04 -3.92 1.47
C MET A 81 2.24 -2.90 2.60
N GLN A 82 2.45 -3.35 3.84
CA GLN A 82 2.69 -2.44 4.97
C GLN A 82 4.01 -1.67 4.80
N LYS A 83 5.06 -2.36 4.33
CA LYS A 83 6.38 -1.76 4.09
C LYS A 83 6.30 -0.58 3.13
N PHE A 84 5.51 -0.67 2.07
CA PHE A 84 5.32 0.46 1.16
C PHE A 84 4.73 1.69 1.85
N LEU A 85 3.72 1.50 2.70
CA LEU A 85 3.09 2.58 3.45
C LEU A 85 4.06 3.20 4.47
N ASP A 86 4.86 2.35 5.12
CA ASP A 86 5.87 2.81 6.07
C ASP A 86 6.98 3.60 5.38
N ASP A 87 7.50 3.10 4.25
CA ASP A 87 8.51 3.79 3.45
C ASP A 87 7.98 5.15 2.96
N PHE A 88 6.73 5.18 2.49
CA PHE A 88 6.07 6.43 2.11
C PHE A 88 6.01 7.41 3.28
N ALA A 89 5.54 6.97 4.45
CA ALA A 89 5.39 7.82 5.61
C ALA A 89 6.75 8.34 6.12
N ILE A 90 7.79 7.50 6.11
CA ILE A 90 9.16 7.90 6.47
C ILE A 90 9.65 9.00 5.52
N GLY A 91 9.50 8.81 4.21
CA GLY A 91 9.92 9.80 3.20
C GLY A 91 9.19 11.13 3.36
N PHE A 92 7.87 11.08 3.56
CA PHE A 92 7.05 12.28 3.77
C PHE A 92 7.46 13.07 5.01
N ILE A 93 7.63 12.38 6.15
CA ILE A 93 8.02 13.01 7.42
C ILE A 93 9.41 13.62 7.30
N ALA A 94 10.37 12.90 6.73
CA ALA A 94 11.73 13.39 6.56
C ALA A 94 11.77 14.66 5.68
N GLU A 95 10.97 14.71 4.62
CA GLU A 95 10.90 15.90 3.76
C GLU A 95 10.24 17.08 4.48
N TYR A 96 9.17 16.84 5.23
CA TYR A 96 8.55 17.87 6.05
C TYR A 96 9.50 18.44 7.11
N GLU A 97 10.30 17.60 7.77
CA GLU A 97 11.28 18.04 8.75
C GLU A 97 12.37 18.92 8.11
N LYS A 98 12.80 18.61 6.89
CA LYS A 98 13.72 19.47 6.13
C LYS A 98 13.09 20.81 5.76
N GLU A 99 11.87 20.81 5.24
CA GLU A 99 11.14 22.05 4.91
C GLU A 99 11.02 22.96 6.14
N ARG A 100 10.68 22.38 7.30
CA ARG A 100 10.53 23.12 8.55
C ARG A 100 11.86 23.66 9.09
N ALA A 101 12.96 22.94 8.90
CA ALA A 101 14.28 23.41 9.32
C ALA A 101 14.86 24.51 8.41
N ALA A 102 14.35 24.64 7.19
CA ALA A 102 14.76 25.64 6.21
C ALA A 102 13.91 26.93 6.25
N ALA A 103 12.81 26.95 7.01
CA ALA A 103 11.90 28.07 7.21
C ALA A 103 12.23 28.85 8.49
#